data_AF-A0A8A4TRE2-F1
#
_entry.id   AF-A0A8A4TRE2-F1
#
_cell.length_a   1.000
_cell.length_b   1.000
_cell.length_c   1.000
_cell.angle_alpha   90.00
_cell.angle_beta   90.00
_cell.angle_gamma   90.00
#
_symmetry.space_group_name_H-M   'P 1'
#
loop_
_entity.id
_entity.type
_entity.pdbx_description
1 polymer ?
#
loop_
_entity_poly.entity_id
_entity_poly.type
_entity_poly.pdbx_seq_one_letter_code
_entity_poly.pdbx_strand_id
1 'polypeptide(L)'
;MSKSGWYIEKRGKFYGPFSREKILEYADKGKITGETMVALTSTGENAKPFRLTEGLATENAGADSGPSTLPDAGPAGASDVPKVPKPPQPKPKTPSRRTESAVPPDQPLPTHFYLEESGRSQGPYDLDQLKRQVAQKSVNPDAKLSYPARDRKYKTVGELLKNFVEGPLEVSKSHAFFLLQGSDRKGPFTSRDLHRLNAARAIHPRTMVEFAKSPARVITIDVLLDALPQDAEEHEPRILPVKPSRFSYARLGMILFCLVLIGGAVWGLYRWRQQYLETHAPAPPPENPKSLRALMRQREIPPFNDLVIRALSHGLNFNVNQVVAANQGSQMDDQRVASFRHESLFPGRIAREIRFIVDGPFYFNYLADPGGNVFAVVIEGPNWDRLYLSGVDTTDFAPKVLELDRPGGKVWQAEIGSGVVAQVLWSPDRNDHHLTQLIVTNAP
;
A
#
# COMPACT_ATOMS: atom_id res chain seq x y z
N MET A 1 7.51 -2.60 -45.22
CA MET A 1 8.65 -1.91 -44.59
C MET A 1 8.13 -1.16 -43.38
N SER A 2 8.42 -1.62 -42.15
CA SER A 2 8.08 -0.88 -40.93
C SER A 2 9.02 0.32 -40.80
N LYS A 3 8.47 1.53 -40.71
CA LYS A 3 9.27 2.74 -40.53
C LYS A 3 9.77 2.78 -39.09
N SER A 4 11.09 2.72 -38.90
CA SER A 4 11.72 3.00 -37.61
C SER A 4 11.36 4.42 -37.17
N GLY A 5 10.99 4.60 -35.90
CA GLY A 5 10.66 5.90 -35.36
C GLY A 5 10.80 5.97 -33.85
N TRP A 6 10.71 7.19 -33.34
CA TRP A 6 10.80 7.46 -31.92
C TRP A 6 9.42 7.30 -31.27
N TYR A 7 9.38 6.65 -30.12
CA TYR A 7 8.18 6.50 -29.32
C TYR A 7 8.37 7.18 -27.97
N ILE A 8 7.38 7.94 -27.52
CA ILE A 8 7.36 8.57 -26.19
C ILE A 8 6.57 7.68 -25.25
N GLU A 9 7.16 7.27 -24.13
CA GLU A 9 6.45 6.52 -23.10
C GLU A 9 5.72 7.49 -22.16
N LYS A 10 4.40 7.33 -22.03
CA LYS A 10 3.59 8.09 -21.08
C LYS A 10 2.61 7.17 -20.38
N ARG A 11 2.76 7.03 -19.06
CA ARG A 11 1.93 6.15 -18.21
C ARG A 11 1.95 4.68 -18.68
N GLY A 12 3.12 4.15 -19.05
CA GLY A 12 3.29 2.77 -19.50
C GLY A 12 2.71 2.48 -20.89
N LYS A 13 2.44 3.51 -21.69
CA LYS A 13 2.01 3.39 -23.09
C LYS A 13 2.97 4.15 -23.99
N PHE A 14 3.35 3.54 -25.11
CA PHE A 14 4.17 4.18 -26.14
C PHE A 14 3.30 4.91 -27.16
N TYR A 15 3.65 6.17 -27.44
CA TYR A 15 3.02 7.01 -28.45
C TYR A 15 4.02 7.28 -29.57
N GLY A 16 3.66 7.01 -30.82
CA GLY A 16 4.54 7.15 -31.98
C GLY A 16 4.05 6.31 -33.18
N PRO A 17 4.87 6.14 -34.23
CA PRO A 17 6.23 6.65 -34.38
C PRO A 17 6.27 8.16 -34.68
N PHE A 18 7.24 8.85 -34.08
CA PHE A 18 7.58 10.24 -34.37
C PHE A 18 8.93 10.34 -35.08
N SER A 19 9.10 11.36 -35.93
CA SER A 19 10.42 11.70 -36.45
C SER A 19 11.27 12.38 -35.36
N ARG A 20 12.59 12.38 -35.54
CA ARG A 20 13.53 13.03 -34.62
C ARG A 20 13.24 14.52 -34.48
N GLU A 21 12.93 15.19 -35.59
CA GLU A 21 12.58 16.62 -35.63
C GLU A 21 11.34 16.90 -34.79
N LYS A 22 10.36 15.98 -34.79
CA LYS A 22 9.15 16.12 -33.98
C LYS A 22 9.41 15.94 -32.49
N ILE A 23 10.32 15.05 -32.11
CA ILE A 23 10.75 14.88 -30.71
C ILE A 23 11.47 16.15 -30.22
N LEU A 24 12.39 16.71 -31.02
CA LEU A 24 13.07 17.95 -30.70
C LEU A 24 12.08 19.14 -30.60
N GLU A 25 11.13 19.25 -31.53
CA GLU A 25 10.06 20.26 -31.48
C GLU A 25 9.21 20.13 -30.20
N TYR A 26 8.93 18.90 -29.73
CA TYR A 26 8.22 18.69 -28.47
C TYR A 26 9.06 19.05 -27.25
N ALA A 27 10.37 18.84 -27.29
CA ALA A 27 11.28 19.26 -26.23
C ALA A 27 11.35 20.80 -26.15
N ASP A 28 11.52 21.48 -27.29
CA ASP A 28 11.58 22.95 -27.39
C ASP A 28 10.28 23.61 -26.92
N LYS A 29 9.13 22.98 -27.20
CA LYS A 29 7.81 23.44 -26.74
C LYS A 29 7.52 23.08 -25.27
N GLY A 30 8.45 22.44 -24.56
CA GLY A 30 8.26 22.01 -23.16
C GLY A 30 7.20 20.91 -22.98
N LYS A 31 6.82 20.20 -24.05
CA LYS A 31 5.83 19.11 -23.99
C LYS A 31 6.43 17.80 -23.48
N ILE A 32 7.74 17.63 -23.67
CA ILE A 32 8.56 16.57 -23.10
C ILE A 32 9.80 17.19 -22.47
N THR A 33 10.33 16.55 -21.44
CA THR A 33 11.51 16.99 -20.70
C THR A 33 12.68 16.04 -20.94
N GLY A 34 13.88 16.41 -20.51
CA GLY A 34 15.06 15.54 -20.57
C GLY A 34 14.93 14.22 -19.80
N GLU A 35 13.98 14.14 -18.87
CA GLU A 35 13.63 12.94 -18.10
C GLU A 35 12.54 12.08 -18.77
N THR A 36 11.97 12.54 -19.88
CA THR A 36 10.94 11.78 -20.59
C THR A 36 11.56 10.53 -21.20
N MET A 37 10.95 9.39 -20.91
CA MET A 37 11.35 8.09 -21.44
C MET A 37 10.95 7.98 -22.90
N VAL A 38 11.92 7.66 -23.75
CA VAL A 38 11.74 7.47 -25.19
C VAL A 38 12.33 6.13 -25.62
N ALA A 39 11.83 5.59 -26.72
CA ALA A 39 12.30 4.33 -27.28
C ALA A 39 12.44 4.43 -28.80
N LEU A 40 13.54 3.88 -29.34
CA LEU A 40 13.81 3.83 -30.77
C LEU A 40 13.57 2.41 -31.29
N THR A 41 12.56 2.22 -32.13
CA THR A 41 12.15 0.88 -32.59
C THR A 41 11.31 0.95 -33.86
N SER A 42 11.18 -0.17 -34.56
CA SER A 42 10.28 -0.34 -35.71
C SER A 42 8.82 -0.64 -35.30
N THR A 43 8.56 -1.00 -34.04
CA THR A 43 7.24 -1.42 -33.55
C THR A 43 6.84 -0.91 -32.16
N GLY A 44 7.68 -0.17 -31.43
CA GLY A 44 7.35 0.39 -30.11
C GLY A 44 7.33 -0.61 -28.94
N GLU A 45 6.91 -1.86 -29.17
CA GLU A 45 6.55 -2.82 -28.10
C GLU A 45 7.73 -3.57 -27.46
N ASN A 46 8.90 -3.61 -28.08
CA ASN A 46 10.06 -4.39 -27.60
C ASN A 46 11.33 -3.56 -27.33
N ALA A 47 11.25 -2.24 -27.35
CA ALA A 47 12.43 -1.42 -27.07
C ALA A 47 12.53 -1.09 -25.59
N LYS A 48 13.76 -1.23 -25.08
CA LYS A 48 14.12 -0.75 -23.74
C LYS A 48 14.07 0.79 -23.75
N PRO A 49 13.17 1.43 -23.01
CA PRO A 49 13.08 2.88 -22.99
C PRO A 49 14.32 3.47 -22.30
N PHE A 50 14.75 4.64 -22.76
CA PHE A 50 15.89 5.40 -22.21
C PHE A 50 15.50 6.88 -22.07
N ARG A 51 16.26 7.64 -21.27
CA ARG A 51 15.97 9.06 -21.08
C ARG A 51 16.35 9.85 -22.34
N LEU A 52 15.53 10.81 -22.74
CA LEU A 52 15.76 11.60 -23.96
C LEU A 52 17.15 12.26 -23.99
N THR A 53 17.65 12.72 -22.84
CA THR A 53 19.00 13.28 -22.68
C THR A 53 20.12 12.28 -23.02
N GLU A 54 19.96 11.02 -22.59
CA GLU A 54 20.91 9.92 -22.90
C GLU A 54 20.85 9.56 -24.39
N GLY A 55 19.64 9.53 -24.96
CA GLY A 55 19.41 9.26 -26.37
C GLY A 55 20.11 10.23 -27.32
N LEU A 56 19.94 11.53 -27.07
CA LEU A 56 20.52 12.58 -27.90
C LEU A 56 22.05 12.64 -27.77
N ALA A 57 22.62 12.29 -26.61
CA ALA A 57 24.06 12.23 -26.40
C ALA A 57 24.72 11.03 -27.10
N THR A 58 24.07 9.86 -27.04
CA THR A 58 24.64 8.60 -27.57
C THR A 58 24.70 8.60 -29.10
N GLU A 59 23.71 9.21 -29.77
CA GLU A 59 23.67 9.29 -31.23
C GLU A 59 24.69 10.29 -31.79
N ASN A 60 24.92 11.41 -31.08
CA ASN A 60 25.94 12.40 -31.46
C ASN A 60 27.37 11.86 -31.27
N ALA A 61 27.60 10.95 -30.31
CA ALA A 61 28.90 10.32 -30.09
C ALA A 61 29.25 9.26 -31.15
N GLY A 62 28.25 8.68 -31.83
CA GLY A 62 28.44 7.66 -32.86
C GLY A 62 28.89 8.21 -34.22
N ALA A 63 28.84 9.51 -34.44
CA ALA A 63 29.14 10.13 -35.73
C ALA A 63 30.62 10.50 -35.95
N ASP A 64 31.49 10.38 -34.93
CA ASP A 64 32.84 10.98 -34.96
C ASP A 64 34.01 10.00 -34.67
N SER A 65 33.81 8.68 -34.77
CA SER A 65 34.89 7.69 -34.59
C SER A 65 35.45 7.18 -35.92
N GLY A 66 36.38 7.95 -36.49
CA GLY A 66 37.33 7.46 -37.51
C GLY A 66 38.40 6.53 -36.89
N PRO A 67 39.03 5.64 -37.69
CA PRO A 67 39.90 4.59 -37.18
C PRO A 67 41.25 5.14 -36.73
N SER A 68 41.59 4.98 -35.44
CA SER A 68 42.89 5.32 -34.88
C SER A 68 43.81 4.10 -34.86
N THR A 69 44.95 4.23 -35.53
CA THR A 69 46.03 3.25 -35.66
C THR A 69 46.82 3.07 -34.37
N LEU A 70 47.03 1.82 -33.98
CA LEU A 70 48.00 1.39 -32.94
C LEU A 70 49.44 1.62 -33.41
N PRO A 71 50.38 1.85 -32.47
CA PRO A 71 51.70 1.28 -32.64
C PRO A 71 52.13 0.40 -31.45
N ASP A 72 52.93 -0.57 -31.87
CA ASP A 72 53.68 -1.62 -31.18
C ASP A 72 54.89 -1.07 -30.40
N ALA A 73 55.24 -1.70 -29.27
CA ALA A 73 56.62 -1.90 -28.75
C ALA A 73 56.62 -2.28 -27.24
N GLY A 74 57.19 -3.45 -26.90
CA GLY A 74 57.63 -3.80 -25.54
C GLY A 74 59.03 -3.23 -25.20
N PRO A 75 59.88 -3.91 -24.40
CA PRO A 75 59.61 -4.71 -23.21
C PRO A 75 60.42 -4.24 -21.97
N ALA A 76 60.30 -5.02 -20.89
CA ALA A 76 60.84 -4.92 -19.54
C ALA A 76 62.29 -4.41 -19.36
N GLY A 77 62.47 -3.58 -18.32
CA GLY A 77 63.77 -3.25 -17.72
C GLY A 77 63.62 -3.12 -16.20
N ALA A 78 64.26 -4.03 -15.47
CA ALA A 78 64.39 -4.00 -14.01
C ALA A 78 65.42 -2.95 -13.58
N SER A 79 65.17 -2.26 -12.46
CA SER A 79 66.22 -1.62 -11.67
C SER A 79 65.76 -1.41 -10.23
N ASP A 80 66.42 -2.13 -9.34
CA ASP A 80 66.43 -1.96 -7.90
C ASP A 80 66.97 -0.58 -7.51
N VAL A 81 66.27 0.11 -6.60
CA VAL A 81 66.79 1.28 -5.87
C VAL A 81 66.54 1.11 -4.36
N PRO A 82 67.55 1.30 -3.48
CA PRO A 82 67.41 1.10 -2.05
C PRO A 82 66.60 2.19 -1.32
N LYS A 83 65.92 1.75 -0.25
CA LYS A 83 65.17 2.54 0.74
C LYS A 83 66.02 3.60 1.44
N VAL A 84 65.49 4.83 1.50
CA VAL A 84 65.88 5.87 2.47
C VAL A 84 64.74 6.02 3.51
N PRO A 85 65.02 6.03 4.82
CA PRO A 85 64.00 6.06 5.86
C PRO A 85 63.41 7.48 6.05
N LYS A 86 62.08 7.54 6.12
CA LYS A 86 61.28 8.75 6.35
C LYS A 86 61.10 8.98 7.87
N PRO A 87 61.23 10.21 8.40
CA PRO A 87 61.10 10.49 9.83
C PRO A 87 59.63 10.37 10.33
N PRO A 88 59.43 10.13 11.65
CA PRO A 88 58.14 9.73 12.21
C PRO A 88 57.14 10.88 12.26
N GLN A 89 55.94 10.63 11.74
CA GLN A 89 54.79 11.53 11.89
C GLN A 89 54.13 11.38 13.28
N PRO A 90 53.62 12.48 13.87
CA PRO A 90 52.99 12.47 15.19
C PRO A 90 51.58 11.85 15.17
N LYS A 91 51.27 11.07 16.21
CA LYS A 91 49.98 10.39 16.44
C LYS A 91 48.80 11.37 16.47
N PRO A 92 47.67 11.09 15.80
CA PRO A 92 46.44 11.86 15.97
C PRO A 92 45.82 11.61 17.34
N LYS A 93 45.43 12.68 18.03
CA LYS A 93 44.67 12.64 19.28
C LYS A 93 43.24 12.16 19.00
N THR A 94 42.82 11.12 19.72
CA THR A 94 41.45 10.61 19.77
C THR A 94 40.50 11.70 20.33
N PRO A 95 39.41 12.08 19.64
CA PRO A 95 38.43 12.99 20.21
C PRO A 95 37.57 12.27 21.26
N SER A 96 37.42 12.96 22.38
CA SER A 96 36.70 12.56 23.59
C SER A 96 35.23 12.26 23.29
N ARG A 97 34.80 11.04 23.66
CA ARG A 97 33.43 10.53 23.63
C ARG A 97 32.52 11.43 24.47
N ARG A 98 31.63 12.18 23.82
CA ARG A 98 30.59 12.98 24.46
C ARG A 98 29.48 12.04 24.93
N THR A 99 29.11 12.17 26.19
CA THR A 99 28.00 11.47 26.85
C THR A 99 26.69 11.75 26.12
N GLU A 100 26.06 10.72 25.55
CA GLU A 100 24.68 10.78 25.07
C GLU A 100 23.74 10.81 26.28
N SER A 101 22.93 11.85 26.32
CA SER A 101 21.84 12.03 27.29
C SER A 101 20.70 11.10 26.89
N ALA A 102 20.29 10.20 27.79
CA ALA A 102 19.17 9.29 27.58
C ALA A 102 17.85 10.08 27.46
N VAL A 103 17.14 9.90 26.34
CA VAL A 103 15.78 10.41 26.13
C VAL A 103 14.78 9.37 26.67
N PRO A 104 13.70 9.77 27.39
CA PRO A 104 12.69 8.84 27.90
C PRO A 104 11.93 8.12 26.77
N PRO A 105 11.53 6.84 26.94
CA PRO A 105 11.02 6.00 25.86
C PRO A 105 9.59 6.26 25.36
N ASP A 106 8.86 7.26 25.88
CA ASP A 106 7.42 7.45 25.63
C ASP A 106 7.02 8.67 24.80
N GLN A 107 7.95 9.33 24.09
CA GLN A 107 7.59 10.47 23.23
C GLN A 107 7.27 10.02 21.79
N PRO A 108 6.13 10.46 21.20
CA PRO A 108 5.81 10.16 19.81
C PRO A 108 6.89 10.76 18.89
N LEU A 109 7.43 9.92 18.01
CA LEU A 109 8.47 10.33 17.06
C LEU A 109 7.96 11.49 16.17
N PRO A 110 8.75 12.55 15.94
CA PRO A 110 8.37 13.64 15.04
C PRO A 110 8.31 13.15 13.59
N THR A 111 7.20 13.43 12.89
CA THR A 111 6.89 12.85 11.56
C THR A 111 6.73 13.85 10.42
N HIS A 112 6.79 15.16 10.66
CA HIS A 112 6.42 16.16 9.65
C HIS A 112 7.63 16.91 9.09
N PHE A 113 7.72 17.00 7.77
CA PHE A 113 8.65 17.87 7.06
C PHE A 113 7.88 18.95 6.30
N TYR A 114 8.45 20.15 6.15
CA TYR A 114 7.93 21.16 5.24
C TYR A 114 9.00 21.60 4.24
N LEU A 115 8.55 22.16 3.12
CA LEU A 115 9.39 22.72 2.07
C LEU A 115 9.39 24.25 2.21
N GLU A 116 10.58 24.83 2.35
CA GLU A 116 10.77 26.27 2.26
C GLU A 116 10.59 26.78 0.82
N GLU A 117 10.46 28.09 0.65
CA GLU A 117 10.43 28.76 -0.66
C GLU A 117 11.69 28.49 -1.50
N SER A 118 12.82 28.20 -0.83
CA SER A 118 14.08 27.77 -1.44
C SER A 118 14.03 26.36 -2.04
N GLY A 119 12.95 25.61 -1.81
CA GLY A 119 12.83 24.19 -2.17
C GLY A 119 13.56 23.25 -1.20
N ARG A 120 14.19 23.78 -0.15
CA ARG A 120 14.85 22.96 0.87
C ARG A 120 13.81 22.38 1.83
N SER A 121 13.92 21.08 2.09
CA SER A 121 13.10 20.41 3.11
C SER A 121 13.69 20.64 4.50
N GLN A 122 12.84 20.98 5.47
CA GLN A 122 13.17 21.17 6.88
C GLN A 122 12.35 20.20 7.74
N GLY A 123 12.99 19.58 8.74
CA GLY A 123 12.37 18.63 9.66
C GLY A 123 13.32 17.50 10.10
N PRO A 124 12.81 16.49 10.82
CA PRO A 124 11.41 16.30 11.19
C PRO A 124 10.96 17.17 12.37
N TYR A 125 9.70 17.59 12.35
CA TYR A 125 9.05 18.32 13.44
C TYR A 125 7.82 17.57 13.97
N ASP A 126 7.57 17.70 15.27
CA ASP A 126 6.27 17.38 15.86
C ASP A 126 5.26 18.53 15.64
N LEU A 127 3.98 18.27 15.90
CA LEU A 127 2.92 19.26 15.68
C LEU A 127 3.06 20.49 16.59
N ASP A 128 3.58 20.34 17.81
CA ASP A 128 3.72 21.44 18.76
C ASP A 128 4.93 22.32 18.44
N GLN A 129 5.99 21.75 17.88
CA GLN A 129 7.12 22.45 17.28
C GLN A 129 6.67 23.26 16.08
N LEU A 130 5.87 22.69 15.17
CA LEU A 130 5.30 23.43 14.03
C LEU A 130 4.40 24.58 14.50
N LYS A 131 3.54 24.36 15.50
CA LYS A 131 2.72 25.43 16.10
C LYS A 131 3.57 26.56 16.66
N ARG A 132 4.62 26.24 17.43
CA ARG A 132 5.53 27.24 18.01
C ARG A 132 6.29 28.01 16.93
N GLN A 133 6.75 27.33 15.89
CA GLN A 133 7.47 27.96 14.78
C GLN A 133 6.57 28.88 13.94
N VAL A 134 5.33 28.48 13.67
CA VAL A 134 4.35 29.35 13.01
C VAL A 134 4.00 30.55 13.89
N ALA A 135 3.80 30.35 15.19
CA ALA A 135 3.55 31.44 16.15
C ALA A 135 4.73 32.43 16.24
N GLN A 136 5.97 31.92 16.13
CA GLN A 136 7.19 32.72 16.08
C GLN A 136 7.47 33.36 14.70
N LYS A 137 6.60 33.12 13.71
CA LYS A 137 6.79 33.54 12.30
C LYS A 137 8.08 32.99 11.66
N SER A 138 8.65 31.92 12.19
CA SER A 138 9.83 31.26 11.62
C SER A 138 9.47 30.29 10.50
N VAL A 139 8.19 29.90 10.38
CA VAL A 139 7.65 29.06 9.31
C VAL A 139 6.47 29.76 8.66
N ASN A 140 6.49 29.85 7.33
CA ASN A 140 5.37 30.36 6.55
C ASN A 140 4.21 29.34 6.63
N PRO A 141 3.00 29.72 7.08
CA PRO A 141 1.86 28.81 7.10
C PRO A 141 1.49 28.26 5.72
N ASP A 142 1.86 28.95 4.62
CA ASP A 142 1.64 28.48 3.26
C ASP A 142 2.73 27.49 2.78
N ALA A 143 3.75 27.21 3.61
CA ALA A 143 4.77 26.22 3.30
C ALA A 143 4.14 24.84 3.09
N LYS A 144 4.60 24.15 2.04
CA LYS A 144 4.05 22.85 1.66
C LYS A 144 4.61 21.75 2.57
N LEU A 145 3.74 20.91 3.11
CA LEU A 145 4.17 19.73 3.84
C LEU A 145 4.69 18.68 2.86
N SER A 146 5.85 18.10 3.19
CA SER A 146 6.43 16.96 2.50
C SER A 146 6.17 15.72 3.36
N TYR A 147 5.31 14.84 2.87
CA TYR A 147 5.10 13.53 3.49
C TYR A 147 5.96 12.52 2.75
N PRO A 148 6.79 11.73 3.44
CA PRO A 148 7.67 10.78 2.78
C PRO A 148 6.95 9.62 2.06
N ALA A 149 5.61 9.49 2.12
CA ALA A 149 4.94 8.28 1.59
C ALA A 149 3.48 8.38 1.09
N ARG A 150 2.78 9.53 1.06
CA ARG A 150 1.35 9.54 0.60
C ARG A 150 0.94 10.81 -0.14
N ASP A 151 0.35 10.61 -1.31
CA ASP A 151 -0.40 11.53 -2.18
C ASP A 151 0.20 12.93 -2.48
N ARG A 152 0.34 13.24 -3.78
CA ARG A 152 0.84 14.52 -4.33
C ARG A 152 -0.03 15.75 -4.04
N LYS A 153 -1.00 15.66 -3.12
CA LYS A 153 -1.75 16.83 -2.64
C LYS A 153 -0.95 17.44 -1.50
N TYR A 154 -0.11 18.41 -1.84
CA TYR A 154 0.57 19.24 -0.84
C TYR A 154 -0.49 19.93 0.02
N LYS A 155 -0.60 19.53 1.29
CA LYS A 155 -1.28 20.33 2.31
C LYS A 155 -0.33 21.40 2.80
N THR A 156 -0.81 22.59 3.11
CA THR A 156 0.03 23.61 3.73
C THR A 156 0.16 23.38 5.23
N VAL A 157 1.22 23.93 5.84
CA VAL A 157 1.37 23.91 7.31
C VAL A 157 0.14 24.53 7.99
N GLY A 158 -0.41 25.61 7.43
CA GLY A 158 -1.61 26.28 7.91
C GLY A 158 -2.87 25.42 7.83
N GLU A 159 -3.07 24.67 6.74
CA GLU A 159 -4.19 23.71 6.64
C GLU A 159 -4.08 22.57 7.65
N LEU A 160 -2.88 22.05 7.86
CA LEU A 160 -2.64 21.04 8.90
C LEU A 160 -3.01 21.62 10.27
N LEU A 161 -2.46 22.78 10.63
CA LEU A 161 -2.73 23.39 11.93
C LEU A 161 -4.19 23.80 12.12
N LYS A 162 -4.87 24.28 11.07
CA LYS A 162 -6.29 24.66 11.12
C LYS A 162 -7.19 23.47 11.43
N ASN A 163 -6.92 22.30 10.84
CA ASN A 163 -7.65 21.07 11.14
C ASN A 163 -7.45 20.58 12.60
N PHE A 164 -6.43 21.07 13.30
CA PHE A 164 -6.15 20.73 14.70
C PHE A 164 -6.53 21.84 15.70
N VAL A 165 -6.61 23.10 15.27
CA VAL A 165 -6.93 24.26 16.12
C VAL A 165 -8.41 24.66 16.00
N GLU A 166 -9.04 24.43 14.85
CA GLU A 166 -10.42 24.83 14.56
C GLU A 166 -11.21 23.71 13.87
N GLY A 167 -11.60 22.68 14.62
CA GLY A 167 -12.61 21.73 14.12
C GLY A 167 -12.79 20.49 14.99
N PRO A 168 -14.04 20.10 15.31
CA PRO A 168 -14.33 18.80 15.89
C PRO A 168 -13.92 17.71 14.88
N LEU A 169 -13.55 16.52 15.36
CA LEU A 169 -13.55 15.35 14.48
C LEU A 169 -14.83 15.38 13.65
N GLU A 170 -14.74 15.24 12.32
CA GLU A 170 -15.91 14.91 11.51
C GLU A 170 -16.42 13.53 11.98
N VAL A 171 -17.16 13.52 13.08
CA VAL A 171 -17.93 12.37 13.51
C VAL A 171 -18.97 12.22 12.42
N SER A 172 -18.83 11.18 11.61
CA SER A 172 -19.86 10.79 10.66
C SER A 172 -21.20 10.88 11.37
N LYS A 173 -22.10 11.75 10.87
CA LYS A 173 -23.39 12.08 11.52
C LYS A 173 -24.22 10.83 11.86
N SER A 174 -23.90 9.69 11.25
CA SER A 174 -24.52 8.39 11.51
C SER A 174 -24.23 7.79 12.89
N HIS A 175 -23.15 8.18 13.58
CA HIS A 175 -22.69 7.57 14.84
C HIS A 175 -22.48 8.57 15.97
N ALA A 176 -23.06 9.77 15.86
CA ALA A 176 -22.96 10.79 16.89
C ALA A 176 -24.00 10.57 18.01
N PHE A 177 -23.56 10.80 19.24
CA PHE A 177 -24.37 10.74 20.45
C PHE A 177 -24.49 12.13 21.08
N PHE A 178 -25.64 12.42 21.70
CA PHE A 178 -25.86 13.65 22.47
C PHE A 178 -26.23 13.31 23.91
N LEU A 179 -25.57 13.95 24.87
CA LEU A 179 -25.91 13.84 26.28
C LEU A 179 -27.04 14.82 26.63
N LEU A 180 -28.10 14.31 27.24
CA LEU A 180 -29.21 15.10 27.76
C LEU A 180 -29.02 15.34 29.25
N GLN A 181 -28.73 16.58 29.63
CA GLN A 181 -28.61 17.02 31.02
C GLN A 181 -29.69 18.06 31.31
N GLY A 182 -30.86 17.61 31.77
CA GLY A 182 -32.04 18.48 31.90
C GLY A 182 -32.61 18.82 30.52
N SER A 183 -32.78 20.12 30.24
CA SER A 183 -33.16 20.64 28.92
C SER A 183 -31.98 20.78 27.96
N ASP A 184 -30.75 20.68 28.46
CA ASP A 184 -29.56 20.98 27.68
C ASP A 184 -29.04 19.74 26.95
N ARG A 185 -28.73 19.93 25.68
CA ARG A 185 -28.20 18.92 24.78
C ARG A 185 -26.72 19.21 24.51
N LYS A 186 -25.82 18.36 24.99
CA LYS A 186 -24.37 18.47 24.79
C LYS A 186 -23.88 17.42 23.79
N GLY A 187 -23.05 17.81 22.82
CA GLY A 187 -22.51 16.92 21.78
C GLY A 187 -22.21 17.66 20.47
N PRO A 188 -21.86 16.96 19.38
CA PRO A 188 -21.86 15.49 19.24
C PRO A 188 -20.65 14.81 19.89
N PHE A 189 -20.85 13.60 20.44
CA PHE A 189 -19.81 12.72 20.97
C PHE A 189 -19.72 11.44 20.16
N THR A 190 -18.52 10.84 20.06
CA THR A 190 -18.36 9.45 19.59
C THR A 190 -18.57 8.45 20.73
N SER A 191 -18.74 7.16 20.42
CA SER A 191 -18.75 6.09 21.44
C SER A 191 -17.50 6.14 22.32
N ARG A 192 -16.33 6.36 21.70
CA ARG A 192 -15.05 6.49 22.38
C ARG A 192 -15.00 7.67 23.36
N ASP A 193 -15.58 8.81 22.98
CA ASP A 193 -15.67 9.98 23.86
C ASP A 193 -16.56 9.69 25.08
N LEU A 194 -17.68 8.97 24.88
CA LEU A 194 -18.55 8.57 25.98
C LEU A 194 -17.86 7.61 26.96
N HIS A 195 -17.09 6.63 26.47
CA HIS A 195 -16.27 5.77 27.33
C HIS A 195 -15.24 6.57 28.13
N ARG A 196 -14.56 7.55 27.50
CA ARG A 196 -13.59 8.42 28.19
C ARG A 196 -14.23 9.28 29.25
N LEU A 197 -15.36 9.91 28.95
CA LEU A 197 -16.10 10.74 29.89
C LEU A 197 -16.63 9.91 31.08
N ASN A 198 -17.11 8.69 30.82
CA ASN A 198 -17.54 7.77 31.88
C ASN A 198 -16.37 7.29 32.74
N ALA A 199 -15.23 6.92 32.13
CA ALA A 199 -14.03 6.51 32.85
C ALA A 199 -13.46 7.63 33.73
N ALA A 200 -13.52 8.88 33.26
CA ALA A 200 -13.15 10.07 34.01
C ALA A 200 -14.17 10.46 35.10
N ARG A 201 -15.30 9.73 35.22
CA ARG A 201 -16.46 10.06 36.07
C ARG A 201 -17.00 11.48 35.82
N ALA A 202 -16.84 12.00 34.60
CA ALA A 202 -17.28 13.33 34.20
C ALA A 202 -18.79 13.38 33.87
N ILE A 203 -19.42 12.21 33.73
CA ILE A 203 -20.85 12.05 33.45
C ILE A 203 -21.44 10.98 34.36
N HIS A 204 -22.69 11.18 34.77
CA HIS A 204 -23.35 10.27 35.70
C HIS A 204 -23.85 9.02 34.94
N PRO A 205 -23.79 7.81 35.52
CA PRO A 205 -24.23 6.57 34.83
C PRO A 205 -25.69 6.58 34.35
N ARG A 206 -26.53 7.40 34.99
CA ARG A 206 -27.94 7.63 34.61
C ARG A 206 -28.17 8.80 33.65
N THR A 207 -27.10 9.41 33.12
CA THR A 207 -27.25 10.44 32.10
C THR A 207 -27.87 9.83 30.85
N MET A 208 -28.89 10.50 30.33
CA MET A 208 -29.62 10.07 29.14
C MET A 208 -28.83 10.44 27.89
N VAL A 209 -28.76 9.52 26.93
CA VAL A 209 -28.05 9.65 25.67
C VAL A 209 -29.02 9.50 24.52
N GLU A 210 -29.00 10.45 23.60
CA GLU A 210 -29.82 10.50 22.39
C GLU A 210 -28.96 10.19 21.15
N PHE A 211 -29.44 9.31 20.27
CA PHE A 211 -28.76 8.98 19.02
C PHE A 211 -29.05 10.03 17.94
N ALA A 212 -28.02 10.57 17.29
CA ALA A 212 -28.18 11.56 16.22
C ALA A 212 -29.09 11.08 15.07
N LYS A 213 -29.00 9.78 14.73
CA LYS A 213 -29.79 9.14 13.65
C LYS A 213 -31.23 8.81 14.07
N SER A 214 -31.51 8.73 15.37
CA SER A 214 -32.82 8.37 15.91
C SER A 214 -33.08 9.13 17.21
N PRO A 215 -33.47 10.41 17.13
CA PRO A 215 -33.67 11.27 18.31
C PRO A 215 -34.77 10.76 19.27
N ALA A 216 -35.67 9.90 18.78
CA ALA A 216 -36.67 9.23 19.62
C ALA A 216 -36.09 8.09 20.49
N ARG A 217 -34.88 7.60 20.20
CA ARG A 217 -34.18 6.60 21.02
C ARG A 217 -33.33 7.34 22.04
N VAL A 218 -33.76 7.26 23.30
CA VAL A 218 -33.01 7.78 24.45
C VAL A 218 -32.76 6.61 25.40
N ILE A 219 -31.49 6.38 25.73
CA ILE A 219 -31.07 5.32 26.67
C ILE A 219 -30.11 5.89 27.70
N THR A 220 -29.98 5.24 28.85
CA THR A 220 -28.98 5.64 29.85
C THR A 220 -27.59 5.23 29.40
N ILE A 221 -26.57 5.98 29.83
CA ILE A 221 -25.20 5.76 29.37
C ILE A 221 -24.62 4.42 29.83
N ASP A 222 -24.97 3.93 31.01
CA ASP A 222 -24.58 2.59 31.46
C ASP A 222 -25.04 1.49 30.48
N VAL A 223 -26.32 1.50 30.10
CA VAL A 223 -26.90 0.57 29.12
C VAL A 223 -26.24 0.70 27.75
N LEU A 224 -25.93 1.93 27.33
CA LEU A 224 -25.24 2.17 26.06
C LEU A 224 -23.83 1.60 26.06
N LEU A 225 -23.04 1.83 27.12
CA LEU A 225 -21.65 1.41 27.20
C LEU A 225 -21.49 -0.10 27.41
N ASP A 226 -22.48 -0.76 28.04
CA ASP A 226 -22.53 -2.22 28.13
C ASP A 226 -22.88 -2.88 26.78
N ALA A 227 -23.69 -2.20 25.96
CA ALA A 227 -24.11 -2.66 24.64
C ALA A 227 -23.10 -2.35 23.53
N LEU A 228 -22.19 -1.39 23.76
CA LEU A 228 -21.12 -1.05 22.84
C LEU A 228 -19.87 -1.88 23.21
N PRO A 229 -19.53 -2.93 22.45
CA PRO A 229 -18.25 -3.58 22.63
C PRO A 229 -17.14 -2.55 22.43
N GLN A 230 -16.08 -2.62 23.26
CA GLN A 230 -14.97 -1.67 23.19
C GLN A 230 -14.36 -1.56 21.78
N ASP A 231 -14.54 -2.60 20.94
CA ASP A 231 -14.00 -2.69 19.57
C ASP A 231 -14.89 -3.43 18.53
N ALA A 232 -16.24 -3.39 18.57
CA ALA A 232 -17.02 -4.07 17.50
C ALA A 232 -18.27 -3.35 16.95
N GLU A 233 -18.43 -3.53 15.63
CA GLU A 233 -19.57 -3.14 14.81
C GLU A 233 -20.85 -3.92 15.14
N GLU A 234 -21.97 -3.30 14.73
CA GLU A 234 -23.35 -3.39 15.22
C GLU A 234 -24.10 -4.72 15.09
N HIS A 235 -24.97 -5.02 16.07
CA HIS A 235 -26.29 -5.67 15.85
C HIS A 235 -27.38 -5.08 16.78
N GLU A 236 -28.55 -4.74 16.22
CA GLU A 236 -29.70 -4.13 16.91
C GLU A 236 -30.54 -5.14 17.73
N PRO A 237 -31.00 -4.82 18.97
CA PRO A 237 -31.99 -5.61 19.69
C PRO A 237 -33.46 -5.16 19.49
N ARG A 238 -34.38 -6.14 19.60
CA ARG A 238 -35.84 -6.08 19.39
C ARG A 238 -36.64 -5.52 20.59
N ILE A 239 -37.83 -4.97 20.28
CA ILE A 239 -38.75 -4.21 21.16
C ILE A 239 -39.88 -5.09 21.75
N LEU A 240 -40.35 -4.77 22.97
CA LEU A 240 -41.59 -5.28 23.60
C LEU A 240 -42.70 -4.19 23.69
N PRO A 241 -44.01 -4.55 23.68
CA PRO A 241 -45.10 -3.58 23.55
C PRO A 241 -45.75 -3.14 24.89
N VAL A 242 -46.32 -1.93 24.88
CA VAL A 242 -47.08 -1.29 25.98
C VAL A 242 -48.60 -1.40 25.73
N LYS A 243 -49.39 -1.60 26.81
CA LYS A 243 -50.86 -1.77 26.80
C LYS A 243 -51.62 -0.48 26.45
N PRO A 244 -52.73 -0.54 25.67
CA PRO A 244 -53.55 0.63 25.37
C PRO A 244 -54.72 0.84 26.35
N SER A 245 -55.06 2.11 26.56
CA SER A 245 -56.25 2.59 27.26
C SER A 245 -57.47 2.66 26.32
N ARG A 246 -58.66 2.65 26.91
CA ARG A 246 -59.97 2.50 26.24
C ARG A 246 -60.30 3.71 25.37
N PHE A 247 -59.97 3.62 24.09
CA PHE A 247 -60.44 4.53 23.04
C PHE A 247 -61.69 3.96 22.36
N SER A 248 -62.63 4.83 21.98
CA SER A 248 -63.88 4.45 21.29
C SER A 248 -63.58 3.72 19.97
N TYR A 249 -63.85 2.41 19.96
CA TYR A 249 -63.54 1.48 18.86
C TYR A 249 -64.18 1.87 17.51
N ALA A 250 -65.27 2.64 17.51
CA ALA A 250 -65.97 3.01 16.29
C ALA A 250 -65.18 4.02 15.43
N ARG A 251 -64.54 5.03 16.05
CA ARG A 251 -63.69 5.98 15.31
C ARG A 251 -62.35 5.38 14.93
N LEU A 252 -61.84 4.48 15.77
CA LEU A 252 -60.57 3.80 15.53
C LEU A 252 -60.68 2.80 14.38
N GLY A 253 -61.82 2.09 14.24
CA GLY A 253 -62.08 1.18 13.13
C GLY A 253 -62.11 1.89 11.77
N MET A 254 -62.71 3.08 11.70
CA MET A 254 -62.74 3.87 10.46
C MET A 254 -61.35 4.40 10.08
N ILE A 255 -60.57 4.88 11.06
CA ILE A 255 -59.19 5.33 10.83
C ILE A 255 -58.31 4.14 10.39
N LEU A 256 -58.44 2.97 11.03
CA LEU A 256 -57.70 1.77 10.64
C LEU A 256 -58.05 1.35 9.21
N PHE A 257 -59.32 1.40 8.84
CA PHE A 257 -59.78 1.07 7.48
C PHE A 257 -59.18 2.02 6.43
N CYS A 258 -59.18 3.34 6.70
CA CYS A 258 -58.54 4.31 5.81
C CYS A 258 -57.02 4.09 5.72
N LEU A 259 -56.35 3.77 6.83
CA LEU A 259 -54.91 3.47 6.85
C LEU A 259 -54.57 2.20 6.07
N VAL A 260 -55.42 1.17 6.11
CA VAL A 260 -55.24 -0.05 5.30
C VAL A 260 -55.39 0.24 3.81
N LEU A 261 -56.37 1.05 3.41
CA LEU A 261 -56.54 1.44 2.01
C LEU A 261 -55.37 2.29 1.49
N ILE A 262 -54.92 3.27 2.28
CA ILE A 262 -53.76 4.09 1.94
C ILE A 262 -52.49 3.22 1.89
N GLY A 263 -52.31 2.34 2.87
CA GLY A 263 -51.19 1.40 2.90
C GLY A 263 -51.17 0.47 1.68
N GLY A 264 -52.32 -0.04 1.26
CA GLY A 264 -52.45 -0.85 0.05
C GLY A 264 -52.11 -0.09 -1.23
N ALA A 265 -52.56 1.15 -1.36
CA ALA A 265 -52.25 2.00 -2.51
C ALA A 265 -50.75 2.36 -2.57
N VAL A 266 -50.14 2.72 -1.43
CA VAL A 266 -48.71 3.01 -1.33
C VAL A 266 -47.87 1.77 -1.62
N TRP A 267 -48.28 0.61 -1.10
CA TRP A 267 -47.61 -0.66 -1.37
C TRP A 267 -47.71 -1.06 -2.85
N GLY A 268 -48.87 -0.88 -3.47
CA GLY A 268 -49.07 -1.10 -4.90
C GLY A 268 -48.19 -0.20 -5.76
N LEU A 269 -48.11 1.10 -5.44
CA LEU A 269 -47.24 2.04 -6.14
C LEU A 269 -45.76 1.71 -5.95
N TYR A 270 -45.37 1.27 -4.75
CA TYR A 270 -44.01 0.82 -4.47
C TYR A 270 -43.64 -0.43 -5.28
N ARG A 271 -44.50 -1.45 -5.29
CA ARG A 271 -44.33 -2.68 -6.09
C ARG A 271 -44.23 -2.37 -7.57
N TRP A 272 -45.12 -1.52 -8.09
CA TRP A 272 -45.09 -1.09 -9.48
C TRP A 272 -43.78 -0.37 -9.82
N ARG A 273 -43.32 0.55 -8.96
CA ARG A 273 -42.05 1.26 -9.14
C ARG A 273 -40.85 0.31 -9.14
N GLN A 274 -40.80 -0.67 -8.24
CA GLN A 274 -39.71 -1.65 -8.20
C GLN A 274 -39.68 -2.48 -9.49
N GLN A 275 -40.84 -2.98 -9.93
CA GLN A 275 -40.94 -3.74 -11.17
C GLN A 275 -40.58 -2.88 -12.40
N TYR A 276 -40.95 -1.61 -12.40
CA TYR A 276 -40.55 -0.66 -13.45
C TYR A 276 -39.04 -0.44 -13.47
N LEU A 277 -38.42 -0.26 -12.30
CA LEU A 277 -36.97 -0.12 -12.17
C LEU A 277 -36.22 -1.39 -12.56
N GLU A 278 -36.73 -2.59 -12.24
CA GLU A 278 -36.11 -3.84 -12.67
C GLU A 278 -36.18 -4.05 -14.20
N THR A 279 -37.29 -3.66 -14.82
CA THR A 279 -37.49 -3.82 -16.27
C THR A 279 -36.82 -2.73 -17.11
N HIS A 280 -36.61 -1.53 -16.55
CA HIS A 280 -36.09 -0.37 -17.27
C HIS A 280 -34.77 0.16 -16.70
N ALA A 281 -34.16 -0.52 -15.73
CA ALA A 281 -32.82 -0.17 -15.28
C ALA A 281 -31.87 -0.30 -16.48
N PRO A 282 -31.15 0.76 -16.84
CA PRO A 282 -30.06 0.62 -17.80
C PRO A 282 -29.11 -0.44 -17.27
N ALA A 283 -28.61 -1.31 -18.15
CA ALA A 283 -27.59 -2.28 -17.79
C ALA A 283 -26.51 -1.55 -16.97
N PRO A 284 -26.13 -2.07 -15.79
CA PRO A 284 -25.14 -1.41 -14.95
C PRO A 284 -23.93 -1.11 -15.83
N PRO A 285 -23.38 0.13 -15.78
CA PRO A 285 -22.19 0.44 -16.54
C PRO A 285 -21.13 -0.62 -16.21
N PRO A 286 -20.37 -1.11 -17.18
CA PRO A 286 -19.38 -2.16 -16.94
C PRO A 286 -18.53 -1.75 -15.74
N GLU A 287 -18.59 -2.54 -14.67
CA GLU A 287 -17.89 -2.24 -13.42
C GLU A 287 -16.42 -2.01 -13.76
N ASN A 288 -15.90 -0.83 -13.40
CA ASN A 288 -14.48 -0.55 -13.59
C ASN A 288 -13.70 -1.65 -12.85
N PRO A 289 -12.85 -2.44 -13.54
CA PRO A 289 -12.13 -3.56 -12.93
C PRO A 289 -11.19 -3.12 -11.80
N LYS A 290 -10.98 -1.79 -11.65
CA LYS A 290 -10.22 -1.18 -10.56
C LYS A 290 -11.06 -0.69 -9.38
N SER A 291 -12.38 -0.88 -9.38
CA SER A 291 -13.20 -0.48 -8.24
C SER A 291 -12.87 -1.36 -7.04
N LEU A 292 -12.75 -0.76 -5.84
CA LEU A 292 -12.47 -1.49 -4.59
C LEU A 292 -13.49 -2.63 -4.36
N ARG A 293 -14.75 -2.46 -4.80
CA ARG A 293 -15.78 -3.51 -4.74
C ARG A 293 -15.51 -4.68 -5.69
N ALA A 294 -15.09 -4.43 -6.92
CA ALA A 294 -14.65 -5.50 -7.83
C ALA A 294 -13.38 -6.18 -7.29
N LEU A 295 -12.47 -5.37 -6.75
CA LEU A 295 -11.43 -5.68 -5.75
C LEU A 295 -11.85 -6.78 -4.78
N MET A 296 -12.81 -6.45 -3.93
CA MET A 296 -13.28 -7.24 -2.80
C MET A 296 -14.10 -8.49 -3.19
N ARG A 297 -14.71 -8.51 -4.39
CA ARG A 297 -15.47 -9.67 -4.88
C ARG A 297 -14.61 -10.81 -5.46
N GLN A 298 -13.34 -10.57 -5.75
CA GLN A 298 -12.43 -11.66 -6.14
C GLN A 298 -12.16 -12.58 -4.94
N ARG A 299 -12.09 -13.90 -5.17
CA ARG A 299 -11.82 -14.93 -4.13
C ARG A 299 -10.77 -14.42 -3.12
N GLU A 300 -11.05 -14.60 -1.83
CA GLU A 300 -10.14 -14.22 -0.76
C GLU A 300 -8.77 -14.88 -0.99
N ILE A 301 -7.71 -14.07 -0.89
CA ILE A 301 -6.35 -14.59 -0.98
C ILE A 301 -6.03 -15.21 0.37
N PRO A 302 -5.39 -16.39 0.42
CA PRO A 302 -4.99 -16.98 1.68
C PRO A 302 -4.10 -16.01 2.48
N PRO A 303 -4.22 -15.95 3.81
CA PRO A 303 -3.28 -15.26 4.67
C PRO A 303 -1.82 -15.63 4.38
N PHE A 304 -0.88 -14.74 4.71
CA PHE A 304 0.56 -14.96 4.48
C PHE A 304 1.04 -16.26 5.11
N ASN A 305 0.63 -16.49 6.34
CA ASN A 305 1.00 -17.68 7.10
C ASN A 305 0.54 -18.95 6.39
N ASP A 306 -0.66 -18.96 5.80
CA ASP A 306 -1.18 -20.11 5.08
C ASP A 306 -0.38 -20.39 3.80
N LEU A 307 0.05 -19.33 3.09
CA LEU A 307 0.90 -19.47 1.91
C LEU A 307 2.26 -20.07 2.27
N VAL A 308 2.88 -19.60 3.36
CA VAL A 308 4.14 -20.14 3.87
C VAL A 308 3.96 -21.57 4.34
N ILE A 309 2.95 -21.85 5.18
CA ILE A 309 2.65 -23.18 5.69
C ILE A 309 2.46 -24.16 4.53
N ARG A 310 1.72 -23.77 3.49
CA ARG A 310 1.51 -24.60 2.29
C ARG A 310 2.80 -24.85 1.52
N ALA A 311 3.64 -23.83 1.38
CA ALA A 311 4.95 -23.98 0.75
C ALA A 311 5.85 -24.97 1.53
N LEU A 312 5.76 -24.96 2.86
CA LEU A 312 6.53 -25.86 3.74
C LEU A 312 5.94 -27.27 3.81
N SER A 313 4.62 -27.42 3.86
CA SER A 313 3.96 -28.71 4.06
C SER A 313 3.95 -29.57 2.79
N HIS A 314 4.01 -28.96 1.60
CA HIS A 314 3.81 -29.66 0.32
C HIS A 314 4.82 -29.29 -0.77
N GLY A 315 5.85 -28.50 -0.45
CA GLY A 315 6.78 -27.98 -1.44
C GLY A 315 8.24 -28.18 -1.05
N LEU A 316 8.68 -27.44 -0.05
CA LEU A 316 10.09 -27.38 0.32
C LEU A 316 10.60 -28.73 0.85
N ASN A 317 11.75 -29.19 0.34
CA ASN A 317 12.35 -30.50 0.64
C ASN A 317 11.59 -31.72 0.12
N PHE A 318 10.57 -31.53 -0.69
CA PHE A 318 9.91 -32.63 -1.40
C PHE A 318 10.63 -32.89 -2.72
N ASN A 319 10.61 -34.13 -3.18
CA ASN A 319 10.98 -34.40 -4.55
C ASN A 319 9.88 -33.92 -5.51
N VAL A 320 10.26 -33.66 -6.75
CA VAL A 320 9.34 -33.18 -7.79
C VAL A 320 8.07 -34.03 -7.91
N ASN A 321 8.19 -35.35 -7.83
CA ASN A 321 7.03 -36.25 -7.99
C ASN A 321 6.04 -36.10 -6.83
N GLN A 322 6.53 -35.88 -5.61
CA GLN A 322 5.69 -35.62 -4.45
C GLN A 322 4.98 -34.28 -4.56
N VAL A 323 5.67 -33.24 -5.05
CA VAL A 323 5.03 -31.92 -5.32
C VAL A 323 3.93 -32.05 -6.36
N VAL A 324 4.18 -32.76 -7.46
CA VAL A 324 3.16 -33.02 -8.49
C VAL A 324 1.99 -33.80 -7.90
N ALA A 325 2.25 -34.81 -7.05
CA ALA A 325 1.20 -35.57 -6.39
C ALA A 325 0.35 -34.70 -5.43
N ALA A 326 0.99 -33.80 -4.68
CA ALA A 326 0.29 -32.89 -3.75
C ALA A 326 -0.58 -31.84 -4.47
N ASN A 327 -0.32 -31.57 -5.76
CA ASN A 327 -1.01 -30.54 -6.55
C ASN A 327 -1.82 -31.11 -7.73
N GLN A 328 -2.25 -32.39 -7.67
CA GLN A 328 -2.98 -33.07 -8.77
C GLN A 328 -4.30 -32.40 -9.19
N GLY A 329 -4.87 -31.51 -8.36
CA GLY A 329 -6.07 -30.74 -8.69
C GLY A 329 -5.81 -29.37 -9.34
N SER A 330 -4.55 -28.99 -9.53
CA SER A 330 -4.13 -27.68 -10.01
C SER A 330 -3.62 -27.76 -11.46
N GLN A 331 -3.74 -26.66 -12.21
CA GLN A 331 -3.18 -26.58 -13.55
C GLN A 331 -1.65 -26.45 -13.46
N MET A 332 -0.94 -27.39 -14.08
CA MET A 332 0.54 -27.45 -14.10
C MET A 332 1.10 -26.87 -15.40
N ASP A 333 2.13 -26.03 -15.28
CA ASP A 333 3.01 -25.59 -16.37
C ASP A 333 4.46 -25.97 -15.98
N ASP A 334 5.09 -26.85 -16.76
CA ASP A 334 6.42 -27.40 -16.46
C ASP A 334 7.43 -26.85 -17.46
N GLN A 335 8.36 -26.04 -16.96
CA GLN A 335 9.34 -25.33 -17.79
C GLN A 335 10.75 -25.90 -17.59
N ARG A 336 11.53 -25.93 -18.68
CA ARG A 336 12.91 -26.45 -18.69
C ARG A 336 13.94 -25.31 -18.72
N VAL A 337 15.18 -25.65 -18.39
CA VAL A 337 16.35 -24.78 -18.10
C VAL A 337 16.53 -23.51 -18.93
N ALA A 338 16.15 -23.49 -20.21
CA ALA A 338 16.32 -22.32 -21.06
C ALA A 338 15.38 -21.13 -20.72
N SER A 339 14.41 -21.29 -19.82
CA SER A 339 13.41 -20.26 -19.50
C SER A 339 13.29 -19.90 -18.02
N PHE A 340 14.24 -20.30 -17.16
CA PHE A 340 14.14 -20.05 -15.73
C PHE A 340 14.22 -18.57 -15.40
N ARG A 341 13.08 -18.03 -14.94
CA ARG A 341 12.95 -16.62 -14.53
C ARG A 341 13.81 -16.30 -13.31
N HIS A 342 14.18 -17.31 -12.54
CA HIS A 342 14.82 -17.18 -11.23
C HIS A 342 16.32 -17.53 -11.24
N GLU A 343 16.94 -17.74 -12.40
CA GLU A 343 18.36 -18.12 -12.52
C GLU A 343 19.29 -17.07 -11.88
N SER A 344 18.93 -15.78 -11.94
CA SER A 344 19.68 -14.71 -11.29
C SER A 344 19.66 -14.78 -9.77
N LEU A 345 18.64 -15.43 -9.17
CA LEU A 345 18.51 -15.61 -7.73
C LEU A 345 19.22 -16.87 -7.24
N PHE A 346 19.29 -17.91 -8.07
CA PHE A 346 19.85 -19.22 -7.73
C PHE A 346 20.77 -19.76 -8.84
N PRO A 347 21.88 -19.07 -9.15
CA PRO A 347 22.71 -19.38 -10.31
C PRO A 347 23.28 -20.80 -10.24
N GLY A 348 23.05 -21.58 -11.31
CA GLY A 348 23.54 -22.94 -11.48
C GLY A 348 22.88 -23.99 -10.58
N ARG A 349 21.88 -23.60 -9.79
CA ARG A 349 21.21 -24.50 -8.83
C ARG A 349 19.86 -25.00 -9.32
N ILE A 350 19.19 -24.27 -10.23
CA ILE A 350 17.89 -24.67 -10.77
C ILE A 350 18.12 -25.68 -11.90
N ALA A 351 17.60 -26.89 -11.73
CA ALA A 351 17.55 -27.91 -12.79
C ALA A 351 16.14 -28.03 -13.39
N ARG A 352 15.10 -27.72 -12.61
CA ARG A 352 13.70 -27.76 -13.04
C ARG A 352 12.88 -26.71 -12.30
N GLU A 353 11.95 -26.07 -13.01
CA GLU A 353 10.96 -25.16 -12.45
C GLU A 353 9.57 -25.68 -12.79
N ILE A 354 8.75 -25.88 -11.76
CA ILE A 354 7.40 -26.43 -11.91
C ILE A 354 6.42 -25.40 -11.38
N ARG A 355 5.48 -24.97 -12.22
CA ARG A 355 4.51 -23.94 -11.90
C ARG A 355 3.13 -24.55 -11.72
N PHE A 356 2.46 -24.20 -10.64
CA PHE A 356 1.06 -24.57 -10.38
C PHE A 356 0.20 -23.33 -10.18
N ILE A 357 -0.99 -23.33 -10.80
CA ILE A 357 -2.06 -22.39 -10.50
C ILE A 357 -2.91 -23.00 -9.38
N VAL A 358 -2.65 -22.56 -8.15
CA VAL A 358 -3.19 -23.22 -6.96
C VAL A 358 -4.56 -22.67 -6.57
N ASP A 359 -4.78 -21.34 -6.67
CA ASP A 359 -6.10 -20.72 -6.51
C ASP A 359 -6.07 -19.24 -6.92
N GLY A 360 -6.94 -18.80 -7.84
CA GLY A 360 -7.01 -17.38 -8.23
C GLY A 360 -5.83 -16.91 -9.10
N PRO A 361 -5.36 -15.65 -8.96
CA PRO A 361 -4.37 -15.05 -9.87
C PRO A 361 -2.90 -15.31 -9.49
N PHE A 362 -2.61 -16.11 -8.47
CA PHE A 362 -1.24 -16.38 -8.02
C PHE A 362 -0.74 -17.78 -8.41
N TYR A 363 0.58 -17.89 -8.51
CA TYR A 363 1.29 -19.08 -8.98
C TYR A 363 2.27 -19.57 -7.92
N PHE A 364 2.35 -20.87 -7.72
CA PHE A 364 3.44 -21.51 -6.97
C PHE A 364 4.46 -22.05 -7.96
N ASN A 365 5.69 -21.52 -7.92
CA ASN A 365 6.81 -22.01 -8.70
C ASN A 365 7.76 -22.79 -7.76
N TYR A 366 7.85 -24.09 -7.96
CA TYR A 366 8.74 -24.97 -7.21
C TYR A 366 10.05 -25.12 -7.98
N LEU A 367 11.17 -24.71 -7.37
CA LEU A 367 12.49 -24.79 -7.97
C LEU A 367 13.21 -26.03 -7.42
N ALA A 368 13.57 -26.95 -8.32
CA ALA A 368 14.23 -28.20 -7.97
C ALA A 368 15.70 -28.21 -8.43
N ASP A 369 16.54 -28.84 -7.62
CA ASP A 369 17.95 -29.06 -7.88
C ASP A 369 18.18 -30.23 -8.87
N PRO A 370 19.42 -30.49 -9.32
CA PRO A 370 19.72 -31.63 -10.20
C PRO A 370 19.37 -33.00 -9.60
N GLY A 371 19.26 -33.11 -8.27
CA GLY A 371 18.80 -34.31 -7.58
C GLY A 371 17.27 -34.48 -7.62
N GLY A 372 16.54 -33.49 -8.15
CA GLY A 372 15.08 -33.49 -8.21
C GLY A 372 14.41 -33.10 -6.89
N ASN A 373 15.16 -32.53 -5.94
CA ASN A 373 14.62 -32.05 -4.68
C ASN A 373 14.30 -30.56 -4.77
N VAL A 374 13.12 -30.18 -4.30
CA VAL A 374 12.69 -28.79 -4.27
C VAL A 374 13.40 -28.05 -3.15
N PHE A 375 14.21 -27.06 -3.51
CA PHE A 375 14.99 -26.26 -2.57
C PHE A 375 14.44 -24.84 -2.37
N ALA A 376 13.53 -24.41 -3.24
CA ALA A 376 12.86 -23.12 -3.13
C ALA A 376 11.42 -23.19 -3.67
N VAL A 377 10.53 -22.41 -3.07
CA VAL A 377 9.17 -22.18 -3.54
C VAL A 377 8.96 -20.69 -3.72
N VAL A 378 8.67 -20.26 -4.95
CA VAL A 378 8.43 -18.86 -5.31
C VAL A 378 6.95 -18.65 -5.61
N ILE A 379 6.30 -17.81 -4.84
CA ILE A 379 4.89 -17.48 -4.98
C ILE A 379 4.78 -16.14 -5.72
N GLU A 380 4.27 -16.18 -6.95
CA GLU A 380 4.14 -15.03 -7.86
C GLU A 380 2.70 -14.54 -7.96
N GLY A 381 2.52 -13.22 -8.07
CA GLY A 381 1.21 -12.60 -8.27
C GLY A 381 0.23 -12.58 -7.07
N PRO A 382 0.62 -12.72 -5.79
CA PRO A 382 -0.32 -12.40 -4.73
C PRO A 382 -0.69 -10.90 -4.82
N ASN A 383 -1.97 -10.57 -4.71
CA ASN A 383 -2.38 -9.17 -4.55
C ASN A 383 -2.10 -8.77 -3.09
N TRP A 384 -0.92 -8.21 -2.85
CA TRP A 384 -0.39 -8.00 -1.51
C TRP A 384 -1.09 -6.89 -0.72
N ASP A 385 -1.81 -5.98 -1.37
CA ASP A 385 -2.70 -5.04 -0.68
C ASP A 385 -3.70 -5.81 0.20
N ARG A 386 -4.13 -7.00 -0.24
CA ARG A 386 -5.01 -7.88 0.55
C ARG A 386 -4.28 -8.65 1.64
N LEU A 387 -3.03 -9.06 1.43
CA LEU A 387 -2.21 -9.73 2.45
C LEU A 387 -1.84 -8.76 3.58
N TYR A 388 -1.55 -7.50 3.26
CA TYR A 388 -1.35 -6.47 4.28
C TYR A 388 -2.65 -6.22 5.07
N LEU A 389 -3.81 -6.20 4.39
CA LEU A 389 -5.12 -6.01 5.01
C LEU A 389 -5.62 -7.24 5.78
N SER A 390 -5.12 -8.45 5.50
CA SER A 390 -5.48 -9.67 6.22
C SER A 390 -4.89 -9.74 7.63
N GLY A 391 -4.30 -8.64 8.12
CA GLY A 391 -3.78 -8.55 9.47
C GLY A 391 -2.60 -9.49 9.71
N VAL A 392 -1.66 -9.60 8.76
CA VAL A 392 -0.41 -10.33 8.99
C VAL A 392 0.23 -9.75 10.24
N ASP A 393 0.18 -10.51 11.32
CA ASP A 393 0.83 -10.15 12.54
C ASP A 393 2.32 -10.35 12.33
N THR A 394 2.98 -9.32 11.82
CA THR A 394 4.42 -9.31 11.57
C THR A 394 5.24 -9.56 12.84
N THR A 395 4.61 -9.50 14.02
CA THR A 395 5.25 -9.83 15.30
C THR A 395 5.62 -11.30 15.43
N ASP A 396 4.93 -12.22 14.74
CA ASP A 396 5.32 -13.65 14.66
C ASP A 396 6.64 -13.86 13.88
N PHE A 397 7.07 -12.86 13.11
CA PHE A 397 8.29 -12.90 12.27
C PHE A 397 9.42 -12.01 12.80
N ALA A 398 9.29 -11.51 14.03
CA ALA A 398 10.07 -10.39 14.54
C ALA A 398 11.40 -10.72 15.26
N PRO A 399 12.38 -11.43 14.65
CA PRO A 399 13.74 -11.08 15.08
C PRO A 399 14.76 -10.72 14.00
N LYS A 400 14.56 -11.02 12.71
CA LYS A 400 15.59 -10.71 11.70
C LYS A 400 14.99 -10.39 10.35
N VAL A 401 14.25 -9.29 10.30
CA VAL A 401 13.98 -8.64 9.02
C VAL A 401 15.27 -7.98 8.55
N LEU A 402 16.00 -8.63 7.63
CA LEU A 402 17.22 -8.08 7.05
C LEU A 402 16.88 -7.47 5.70
N GLU A 403 17.01 -6.14 5.62
CA GLU A 403 16.87 -5.42 4.37
C GLU A 403 18.16 -5.59 3.56
N LEU A 404 18.06 -6.27 2.41
CA LEU A 404 19.17 -6.47 1.48
C LEU A 404 18.92 -5.62 0.24
N ASP A 405 19.86 -4.74 -0.09
CA ASP A 405 19.90 -4.09 -1.39
C ASP A 405 20.43 -5.10 -2.43
N ARG A 406 19.60 -5.44 -3.43
CA ARG A 406 20.00 -6.29 -4.56
C ARG A 406 19.77 -5.58 -5.91
N PRO A 407 20.54 -5.95 -6.96
CA PRO A 407 20.24 -5.51 -8.31
C PRO A 407 18.82 -5.94 -8.69
N GLY A 408 17.91 -4.97 -8.89
CA GLY A 408 16.50 -5.24 -9.20
C GLY A 408 15.52 -5.04 -8.04
N GLY A 409 15.94 -4.58 -6.86
CA GLY A 409 15.01 -4.17 -5.80
C GLY A 409 15.49 -4.32 -4.36
N LYS A 410 14.61 -3.96 -3.42
CA LYS A 410 14.79 -4.21 -1.99
C LYS A 410 14.27 -5.60 -1.64
N VAL A 411 15.07 -6.37 -0.91
CA VAL A 411 14.66 -7.71 -0.44
C VAL A 411 14.52 -7.66 1.07
N TRP A 412 13.38 -8.11 1.56
CA TRP A 412 13.11 -8.25 2.99
C TRP A 412 13.22 -9.72 3.32
N GLN A 413 14.17 -10.11 4.15
CA GLN A 413 14.36 -11.49 4.55
C GLN A 413 13.86 -11.69 5.97
N ALA A 414 13.06 -12.71 6.23
CA ALA A 414 12.65 -13.16 7.56
C ALA A 414 12.99 -14.65 7.74
N GLU A 415 13.50 -14.99 8.91
CA GLU A 415 13.77 -16.38 9.31
C GLU A 415 12.50 -16.96 9.95
N ILE A 416 11.99 -18.07 9.41
CA ILE A 416 10.74 -18.71 9.85
C ILE A 416 11.10 -20.03 10.52
N GLY A 417 11.36 -19.98 11.83
CA GLY A 417 11.76 -21.17 12.59
C GLY A 417 13.19 -21.64 12.29
N SER A 418 13.54 -22.85 12.74
CA SER A 418 14.90 -23.37 12.61
C SER A 418 15.20 -23.86 11.18
N GLY A 419 15.88 -23.03 10.40
CA GLY A 419 16.46 -23.44 9.11
C GLY A 419 15.59 -23.17 7.89
N VAL A 420 14.58 -22.30 7.98
CA VAL A 420 13.79 -21.84 6.83
C VAL A 420 13.85 -20.33 6.75
N VAL A 421 14.01 -19.82 5.53
CA VAL A 421 14.09 -18.40 5.22
C VAL A 421 13.00 -18.05 4.22
N ALA A 422 12.16 -17.07 4.57
CA ALA A 422 11.28 -16.41 3.63
C ALA A 422 11.89 -15.06 3.22
N GLN A 423 12.05 -14.86 1.92
CA GLN A 423 12.46 -13.61 1.31
C GLN A 423 11.31 -13.01 0.55
N VAL A 424 11.14 -11.71 0.68
CA VAL A 424 10.07 -10.96 0.06
C VAL A 424 10.70 -9.93 -0.88
N LEU A 425 10.44 -10.09 -2.17
CA LEU A 425 11.08 -9.30 -3.23
C LEU A 425 10.17 -8.15 -3.68
N TRP A 426 10.64 -6.92 -3.51
CA TRP A 426 9.95 -5.72 -3.98
C TRP A 426 10.51 -5.28 -5.33
N SER A 427 9.65 -5.06 -6.31
CA SER A 427 10.03 -4.45 -7.59
C SER A 427 10.11 -2.93 -7.42
N PRO A 428 11.25 -2.30 -7.72
CA PRO A 428 11.46 -0.85 -7.59
C PRO A 428 10.83 -0.05 -8.73
N ASP A 429 10.38 -0.71 -9.80
CA ASP A 429 10.04 -0.15 -11.09
C ASP A 429 8.59 0.37 -11.20
N ARG A 430 7.82 0.34 -10.11
CA ARG A 430 6.54 1.04 -10.01
C ARG A 430 6.57 2.03 -8.84
N ASN A 431 6.01 3.23 -9.06
CA ASN A 431 5.84 4.29 -8.05
C ASN A 431 5.02 3.87 -6.82
N ASP A 432 4.49 2.66 -6.83
CA ASP A 432 3.96 1.94 -5.69
C ASP A 432 4.91 0.76 -5.48
N HIS A 433 5.56 0.69 -4.32
CA HIS A 433 6.28 -0.51 -3.89
C HIS A 433 5.30 -1.68 -3.96
N HIS A 434 5.30 -2.43 -5.05
CA HIS A 434 4.47 -3.62 -5.20
C HIS A 434 5.37 -4.80 -4.92
N LEU A 435 4.97 -5.57 -3.92
CA LEU A 435 5.60 -6.83 -3.62
C LEU A 435 5.33 -7.79 -4.77
N THR A 436 6.39 -8.34 -5.36
CA THR A 436 6.25 -9.14 -6.60
C THR A 436 6.30 -10.62 -6.32
N GLN A 437 7.14 -11.04 -5.37
CA GLN A 437 7.41 -12.44 -5.11
C GLN A 437 7.63 -12.69 -3.61
N LEU A 438 7.10 -13.81 -3.14
CA LEU A 438 7.50 -14.43 -1.87
C LEU A 438 8.31 -15.69 -2.18
N ILE A 439 9.52 -15.75 -1.67
CA ILE A 439 10.47 -16.83 -1.91
C ILE A 439 10.69 -17.55 -0.59
N VAL A 440 10.33 -18.82 -0.49
CA VAL A 440 10.56 -19.66 0.69
C VAL A 440 11.68 -20.66 0.37
N THR A 441 12.73 -20.67 1.18
CA THR A 441 13.95 -21.47 0.99
C THR A 441 14.41 -22.09 2.30
N ASN A 442 15.23 -23.15 2.23
CA ASN A 442 16.00 -23.54 3.42
C ASN A 442 17.05 -22.47 3.71
N ALA A 443 17.34 -22.26 5.00
CA ALA A 443 18.50 -21.49 5.41
C ALA A 443 19.77 -22.12 4.80
N PRO A 444 20.72 -21.28 4.35
CA PRO A 444 21.96 -21.74 3.73
C PRO A 444 22.83 -22.60 4.66
#